data_AF-A0A1V2U9Z4-F1
#
_entry.id   AF-A0A1V2U9Z4-F1
#
_cell.length_a   1.000
_cell.length_b   1.000
_cell.length_c   1.000
_cell.angle_alpha   90.00
_cell.angle_beta   90.00
_cell.angle_gamma   90.00
#
_symmetry.space_group_name_H-M   'P 1'
#
loop_
_entity.id
_entity.type
_entity.pdbx_description
1 polymer ?
#
loop_
_entity_poly.entity_id
_entity_poly.type
_entity_poly.pdbx_seq_one_letter_code
_entity_poly.pdbx_strand_id
1 'polypeptide(L)' 'MRNYWYVSLSNRYPQPNEGDLVRVVQSVQIKKKYSIVEMTREATPKEIDGCKLRYCGYGVCNDESIQMNVRRYVR' A
#
# COMPACT_ATOMS: atom_id res chain seq x y z
N MET A 1 -5.77 -12.12 7.82
CA MET A 1 -6.46 -10.80 7.83
C MET A 1 -6.55 -10.33 6.38
N ARG A 2 -7.65 -9.69 5.98
CA ARG A 2 -7.80 -9.15 4.62
C ARG A 2 -7.36 -7.69 4.66
N ASN A 3 -6.28 -7.37 3.94
CA ASN A 3 -5.65 -6.06 3.94
C ASN A 3 -5.70 -5.45 2.54
N TYR A 4 -5.56 -4.13 2.48
CA TYR A 4 -5.46 -3.38 1.24
C TYR A 4 -3.99 -3.25 0.85
N TRP A 5 -3.70 -3.54 -0.42
CA TRP A 5 -2.35 -3.54 -0.96
C TRP A 5 -2.16 -2.40 -1.94
N TYR A 6 -1.06 -1.67 -1.76
CA TYR A 6 -0.68 -0.57 -2.64
C TYR A 6 0.79 -0.66 -3.02
N VAL A 7 1.12 -0.14 -4.20
CA VAL A 7 2.49 0.22 -4.57
C VAL A 7 2.61 1.74 -4.55
N SER A 8 3.54 2.26 -3.74
CA SER A 8 3.96 3.65 -3.77
C SER A 8 5.04 3.84 -4.82
N LEU A 9 4.82 4.78 -5.75
CA LEU A 9 5.80 5.15 -6.77
C LEU A 9 6.77 6.25 -6.32
N SER A 10 6.54 6.82 -5.14
CA SER A 10 7.39 7.88 -4.57
C SER A 10 8.36 7.35 -3.50
N ASN A 11 8.35 6.03 -3.27
CA ASN A 11 9.07 5.36 -2.17
C ASN A 11 8.68 5.86 -0.76
N ARG A 12 7.55 6.59 -0.65
CA ARG A 12 6.94 7.03 0.62
C ARG A 12 5.75 6.15 0.95
N TYR A 13 5.29 6.19 2.20
CA TYR A 13 4.09 5.47 2.61
C TYR A 13 3.28 6.32 3.59
N PRO A 14 1.95 6.08 3.69
CA PRO A 14 1.10 6.80 4.62
C PRO A 14 1.58 6.63 6.06
N GLN A 15 1.59 7.71 6.83
CA GLN A 15 1.79 7.63 8.27
C GLN A 15 0.43 7.63 8.96
N PRO A 16 0.28 6.96 10.12
CA PRO A 16 -0.93 7.07 10.93
C PRO A 16 -1.21 8.54 11.29
N ASN A 17 -2.46 8.98 11.12
CA ASN A 17 -2.90 10.32 11.50
C ASN A 17 -3.54 10.34 12.91
N GLU A 18 -3.69 11.53 13.50
CA GLU A 18 -4.50 11.71 14.70
C GLU A 18 -5.94 11.25 14.45
N GLY A 19 -6.36 10.17 15.11
CA GLY A 19 -7.69 9.55 14.96
C GLY A 19 -7.70 8.22 14.20
N ASP A 20 -6.59 7.83 13.58
CA ASP A 20 -6.45 6.48 13.02
C ASP A 20 -6.39 5.43 14.14
N LEU A 21 -6.96 4.25 13.90
CA LEU A 21 -6.69 3.08 14.75
C LEU A 21 -5.17 2.87 14.82
N VAL A 22 -4.68 2.40 15.96
CA VAL A 22 -3.26 2.36 16.37
C VAL A 22 -2.28 1.87 15.28
N ARG A 23 -2.73 1.13 14.25
CA ARG A 23 -1.92 0.71 13.09
C ARG A 23 -2.73 0.64 11.78
N VAL A 24 -2.81 1.76 11.06
CA VAL A 24 -3.35 1.77 9.69
C VAL A 24 -2.43 1.07 8.70
N VAL A 25 -1.13 1.34 8.79
CA VAL A 25 -0.10 0.63 8.00
C VAL A 25 0.41 -0.55 8.81
N GLN A 26 0.28 -1.76 8.27
CA GLN A 26 0.77 -2.97 8.93
C GLN A 26 2.22 -3.25 8.57
N SER A 27 2.58 -3.12 7.30
CA SER A 27 3.93 -3.42 6.82
C SER A 27 4.26 -2.60 5.58
N VAL A 28 5.57 -2.32 5.40
CA VAL A 28 6.11 -1.65 4.22
C VAL A 28 7.39 -2.35 3.80
N GLN A 29 7.46 -2.76 2.54
CA GLN A 29 8.69 -3.21 1.92
C GLN A 29 9.21 -2.16 0.95
N ILE A 30 10.31 -1.52 1.32
CA ILE A 30 10.97 -0.48 0.51
C ILE A 30 11.91 -1.16 -0.50
N LYS A 31 11.81 -0.74 -1.75
CA LYS A 31 12.68 -1.13 -2.88
C LYS A 31 13.11 0.15 -3.59
N LYS A 32 14.24 0.14 -4.31
CA LYS A 32 14.92 1.32 -4.86
C LYS A 32 14.02 2.54 -5.17
N LYS A 33 12.98 2.37 -6.00
CA LYS A 33 12.10 3.46 -6.45
C LYS A 33 10.65 3.34 -5.97
N TYR A 34 10.32 2.31 -5.21
CA TYR A 34 8.93 1.99 -4.87
C TYR A 34 8.82 1.27 -3.53
N SER A 35 7.67 1.45 -2.88
CA SER A 35 7.34 0.73 -1.63
C SER A 35 6.08 -0.09 -1.82
N ILE A 36 6.09 -1.34 -1.39
CA ILE A 36 4.87 -2.16 -1.27
C ILE A 36 4.30 -1.90 0.12
N VAL A 37 3.05 -1.48 0.18
CA VAL A 37 2.39 -1.00 1.41
C VAL A 37 1.17 -1.87 1.70
N GLU A 38 1.10 -2.39 2.92
CA GLU A 38 -0.02 -3.14 3.45
C GLU A 38 -0.80 -2.25 4.45
N MET A 39 -2.10 -2.08 4.21
CA MET A 39 -2.97 -1.25 5.04
C MET A 39 -4.22 -2.00 5.53
N THR A 40 -4.68 -1.66 6.73
CA THR A 40 -5.91 -2.23 7.33
C THR A 40 -7.19 -1.59 6.81
N ARG A 41 -7.09 -0.40 6.21
CA ARG A 41 -8.18 0.34 5.56
C ARG A 41 -7.76 0.80 4.17
N GLU A 42 -8.73 1.23 3.38
CA GLU A 42 -8.45 1.93 2.13
C GLU A 42 -7.68 3.22 2.40
N ALA A 43 -6.73 3.52 1.51
CA ALA A 43 -6.01 4.78 1.51
C ALA A 43 -6.96 5.93 1.15
N THR A 44 -6.87 7.02 1.90
CA THR A 44 -7.61 8.25 1.62
C THR A 44 -7.09 8.92 0.34
N PRO A 45 -7.87 9.76 -0.33
CA PRO A 45 -7.41 10.50 -1.51
C PRO A 45 -6.12 11.30 -1.26
N LYS A 46 -5.95 11.87 -0.05
CA LYS A 46 -4.75 12.61 0.35
C LYS A 46 -3.52 11.69 0.42
N GLU A 47 -3.66 10.51 1.01
CA GLU A 47 -2.59 9.51 1.09
C GLU A 47 -2.22 8.98 -0.30
N ILE A 48 -3.22 8.73 -1.15
CA ILE A 48 -3.03 8.28 -2.54
C ILE A 48 -2.22 9.30 -3.33
N ASP A 49 -2.57 10.58 -3.28
CA ASP A 49 -1.85 11.60 -4.02
C ASP A 49 -0.47 11.89 -3.41
N GLY A 50 -0.39 12.02 -2.08
CA GLY A 50 0.84 12.38 -1.36
C GLY A 50 1.92 11.31 -1.45
N CYS A 51 1.54 10.02 -1.43
CA CYS A 51 2.48 8.90 -1.57
C CYS A 51 2.54 8.33 -3.00
N LYS A 52 1.74 8.85 -3.93
CA LYS A 52 1.60 8.31 -5.31
C LYS A 52 1.29 6.81 -5.29
N LEU A 53 0.24 6.43 -4.54
CA LEU A 53 -0.19 5.04 -4.37
C LEU A 53 -0.92 4.52 -5.61
N ARG A 54 -0.67 3.26 -5.95
CA ARG A 54 -1.39 2.47 -6.94
C ARG A 54 -2.02 1.27 -6.24
N TYR A 55 -3.34 1.17 -6.32
CA TYR A 55 -4.08 0.08 -5.71
C TYR A 55 -3.77 -1.25 -6.43
N CYS A 56 -3.51 -2.28 -5.64
CA CYS A 56 -3.17 -3.63 -6.12
C CYS A 56 -4.22 -4.68 -5.76
N GLY A 57 -5.07 -4.43 -4.77
CA GLY A 57 -6.17 -5.32 -4.40
C GLY A 57 -6.42 -5.40 -2.89
N TYR A 58 -7.44 -6.15 -2.53
CA TYR A 58 -7.85 -6.41 -1.15
C TYR A 58 -7.84 -7.91 -0.88
N GLY A 59 -7.14 -8.34 0.17
CA GLY A 59 -7.03 -9.75 0.51
C GLY A 59 -5.66 -10.11 1.07
N VAL A 60 -5.19 -11.31 0.72
CA VAL A 60 -3.91 -11.88 1.17
C VAL A 60 -2.82 -11.53 0.15
N CYS A 61 -1.63 -11.16 0.62
CA CYS A 61 -0.51 -10.75 -0.26
C CYS A 61 -0.22 -11.76 -1.39
N ASN A 62 -0.29 -13.06 -1.08
CA ASN A 62 0.04 -14.14 -2.02
C ASN A 62 -1.06 -14.45 -3.04
N ASP A 63 -2.18 -13.72 -3.02
CA ASP A 63 -3.20 -13.84 -4.07
C ASP A 63 -2.58 -13.48 -5.43
N GLU A 64 -2.82 -14.32 -6.43
CA GLU A 64 -2.27 -14.16 -7.77
C GLU A 64 -2.66 -12.82 -8.39
N SER A 65 -3.88 -12.35 -8.15
CA SER A 65 -4.37 -11.06 -8.63
C SER A 65 -3.59 -9.89 -8.05
N ILE A 66 -3.29 -9.93 -6.75
CA ILE A 66 -2.51 -8.91 -6.04
C ILE A 66 -1.05 -8.96 -6.51
N GLN A 67 -0.46 -10.14 -6.59
CA GLN A 67 0.92 -10.32 -7.07
C GLN A 67 1.09 -9.80 -8.50
N MET A 68 0.14 -10.09 -9.39
CA MET A 68 0.15 -9.60 -10.76
C MET A 68 0.10 -8.07 -10.83
N ASN A 69 -0.77 -7.44 -10.03
CA ASN A 69 -0.86 -5.99 -9.96
C ASN A 69 0.40 -5.34 -9.37
N VAL A 70 0.99 -5.92 -8.32
CA VAL A 70 2.26 -5.44 -7.77
C VAL A 70 3.35 -5.49 -8.85
N ARG A 71 3.51 -6.61 -9.55
CA ARG A 71 4.49 -6.76 -10.65
C ARG A 71 4.25 -5.79 -11.81
N ARG A 72 3.01 -5.36 -12.04
CA ARG A 72 2.70 -4.37 -13.08
C ARG A 72 3.31 -3.00 -12.79
N TYR A 73 3.36 -2.61 -11.51
CA TYR A 73 3.88 -1.33 -11.07
C TYR A 73 5.36 -1.38 -10.65
N VAL A 74 5.82 -2.56 -10.24
CA VAL A 74 7.19 -2.85 -9.88
C VAL A 74 7.94 -3.34 -11.13
N ARG A 75 8.66 -2.42 -11.78
CA ARG A 75 9.57 -2.72 -12.90
C ARG A 75 11.02 -2.69 -12.44
#